data_AF-A0A2R9SZI3-F1
#
_entry.id   AF-A0A2R9SZI3-F1
#
_cell.length_a   1.000
_cell.length_b   1.000
_cell.length_c   1.000
_cell.angle_alpha   90.00
_cell.angle_beta   90.00
_cell.angle_gamma   90.00
#
_symmetry.space_group_name_H-M   'P 1'
#
loop_
_entity.id
_entity.type
_entity.pdbx_description
1 polymer ?
#
loop_
_entity_poly.entity_id
_entity_poly.type
_entity_poly.pdbx_seq_one_letter_code
_entity_poly.pdbx_strand_id
1 'polypeptide(L)'
;MNLTRANHVLHYDRWWNPAVENQATDRVFRIGQHRNVQVHKLISQGTLEERIDELIEQKKALSEQVVGSGETWLTEMSDGELRQLIELQEQDWM
;
A
#
# COMPACT_ATOMS: atom_id res chain seq x y z
N MET A 1 20.59 -9.54 -1.06
CA MET A 1 21.41 -8.61 -0.25
C MET A 1 20.75 -8.41 1.11
N ASN A 2 21.50 -8.41 2.22
CA ASN A 2 20.99 -8.29 3.60
C ASN A 2 21.57 -7.04 4.28
N LEU A 3 20.74 -6.25 4.96
CA LEU A 3 21.10 -4.96 5.56
C LEU A 3 20.73 -4.89 7.06
N THR A 4 20.85 -6.01 7.77
CA THR A 4 20.39 -6.18 9.17
C THR A 4 21.13 -5.33 10.21
N ARG A 5 22.21 -4.63 9.84
CA ARG A 5 22.87 -3.62 10.70
C ARG A 5 22.24 -2.24 10.60
N ALA A 6 21.54 -1.94 9.51
CA ALA A 6 20.82 -0.69 9.35
C ALA A 6 19.56 -0.70 10.23
N ASN A 7 19.14 0.45 10.71
CA ASN A 7 17.89 0.61 11.46
C ASN A 7 17.09 1.84 11.00
N HIS A 8 17.56 2.52 9.95
CA HIS A 8 16.84 3.58 9.25
C HIS A 8 16.84 3.23 7.75
N VAL A 9 15.67 3.33 7.14
CA VAL A 9 15.45 3.18 5.70
C VAL A 9 14.86 4.47 5.19
N LEU A 10 15.49 5.05 4.17
CA LEU A 10 14.95 6.21 3.47
C LEU A 10 14.61 5.79 2.04
N HIS A 11 13.33 5.81 1.71
CA HIS A 11 12.87 5.76 0.32
C HIS A 11 12.86 7.18 -0.21
N TYR A 12 13.78 7.45 -1.14
CA TYR A 12 14.01 8.79 -1.65
C TYR A 12 12.92 9.25 -2.62
N ASP A 13 12.44 8.33 -3.46
CA ASP A 13 11.36 8.55 -4.43
C ASP A 13 10.19 7.62 -4.13
N ARG A 14 8.97 8.01 -4.52
CA ARG A 14 7.78 7.18 -4.33
C ARG A 14 7.63 6.15 -5.45
N TRP A 15 7.65 4.86 -5.08
CA TRP A 15 7.44 3.77 -6.03
C TRP A 15 5.96 3.55 -6.29
N TRP A 16 5.57 3.45 -7.56
CA TRP A 16 4.18 3.17 -7.97
C TRP A 16 3.68 1.78 -7.54
N ASN A 17 4.60 0.82 -7.37
CA ASN A 17 4.32 -0.53 -6.91
C ASN A 17 4.81 -0.71 -5.46
N PRO A 18 3.89 -0.72 -4.47
CA PRO A 18 4.24 -0.84 -3.05
C PRO A 18 5.02 -2.12 -2.72
N ALA A 19 4.80 -3.21 -3.45
CA ALA A 19 5.46 -4.48 -3.19
C ALA A 19 6.99 -4.39 -3.39
N VAL A 20 7.44 -3.58 -4.34
CA VAL A 20 8.88 -3.43 -4.60
C VAL A 20 9.55 -2.56 -3.53
N GLU A 21 8.87 -1.50 -3.09
CA GLU A 21 9.31 -0.65 -1.98
C GLU A 21 9.38 -1.45 -0.66
N ASN A 22 8.37 -2.29 -0.40
CA ASN A 22 8.36 -3.18 0.75
C ASN A 22 9.51 -4.19 0.68
N GLN A 23 9.78 -4.79 -0.48
CA GLN A 23 10.91 -5.70 -0.65
C GLN A 23 12.26 -5.01 -0.39
N ALA A 24 12.41 -3.74 -0.77
CA ALA A 24 13.60 -2.96 -0.45
C ALA A 24 13.75 -2.76 1.07
N THR A 25 12.64 -2.48 1.75
CA THR A 25 12.56 -2.35 3.22
C THR A 25 12.87 -3.66 3.94
N ASP A 26 12.36 -4.79 3.43
CA ASP A 26 12.53 -6.13 3.99
C ASP A 26 13.98 -6.56 4.08
N ARG A 27 14.89 -5.97 3.29
CA ARG A 27 16.33 -6.22 3.40
C ARG A 27 16.88 -5.86 4.79
N VAL A 28 16.24 -4.92 5.50
CA VAL A 28 16.61 -4.45 6.83
C VAL A 28 15.89 -5.23 7.95
N PHE A 29 14.65 -5.69 7.71
CA PHE A 29 13.84 -6.48 8.66
C PHE A 29 14.20 -7.97 8.72
N ARG A 30 15.30 -8.41 8.10
CA ARG A 30 15.70 -9.84 8.05
C ARG A 30 16.16 -10.39 9.39
N ILE A 31 16.18 -11.73 9.48
CA ILE A 31 16.75 -12.50 10.60
C ILE A 31 18.14 -11.97 10.95
N GLY A 32 18.37 -11.65 12.23
CA GLY A 32 19.60 -11.03 12.72
C GLY A 32 19.53 -9.50 12.85
N GLN A 33 18.37 -8.90 12.56
CA GLN A 33 18.04 -7.54 13.01
C GLN A 33 17.64 -7.57 14.49
N HIS A 34 18.22 -6.66 15.28
CA HIS A 34 17.99 -6.58 16.73
C HIS A 34 17.51 -5.19 17.19
N ARG A 35 17.39 -4.24 16.26
CA ARG A 35 17.01 -2.85 16.54
C ARG A 35 15.70 -2.53 15.84
N ASN A 36 14.92 -1.64 16.45
CA ASN A 36 13.73 -1.08 15.82
C ASN A 36 14.14 -0.37 14.52
N VAL A 37 13.47 -0.71 13.43
CA VAL A 37 13.72 -0.14 12.11
C VAL A 37 12.72 0.98 11.86
N GLN A 38 13.24 2.17 11.53
CA GLN A 38 12.44 3.32 11.11
C GLN A 38 12.47 3.42 9.59
N VAL A 39 11.29 3.60 8.99
CA VAL A 39 11.14 3.72 7.54
C VAL A 39 10.58 5.08 7.23
N HIS A 40 11.31 5.85 6.44
CA HIS A 40 10.93 7.19 6.00
C HIS A 40 10.69 7.15 4.49
N LYS A 41 9.56 7.70 4.06
CA LYS A 41 9.22 7.88 2.65
C LYS A 41 9.19 9.38 2.39
N LEU A 42 10.02 9.84 1.48
CA LEU A 42 10.02 11.24 1.06
C LEU A 42 8.97 11.38 -0.05
N ILE A 43 8.11 12.37 0.07
CA ILE A 43 7.07 12.68 -0.90
C ILE A 43 7.10 14.19 -1.13
N SER A 44 7.24 14.58 -2.39
CA SER A 44 7.23 15.97 -2.81
C SER A 44 5.79 16.47 -2.99
N GLN A 45 5.36 17.40 -2.14
CA GLN A 45 4.01 17.99 -2.19
C GLN A 45 3.76 18.75 -3.50
N GLY A 46 2.54 18.70 -4.00
CA GLY A 46 2.14 19.35 -5.25
C GLY A 46 2.73 18.71 -6.51
N THR A 47 3.36 17.55 -6.40
CA THR A 47 3.96 16.83 -7.53
C THR A 47 3.22 15.54 -7.84
N LEU A 48 3.64 14.85 -8.90
CA LEU A 48 3.15 13.52 -9.24
C LEU A 48 3.33 12.50 -8.09
N GLU A 49 4.35 12.66 -7.24
CA GLU A 49 4.60 11.74 -6.12
C GLU A 49 3.46 11.72 -5.12
N GLU A 50 2.86 12.89 -4.83
CA GLU A 50 1.71 13.02 -3.93
C GLU A 50 0.49 12.31 -4.51
N ARG A 51 0.23 12.47 -5.82
CA ARG A 51 -0.88 11.77 -6.51
C ARG A 51 -0.70 10.26 -6.52
N ILE A 52 0.52 9.78 -6.72
CA ILE A 52 0.83 8.35 -6.66
C ILE A 52 0.60 7.82 -5.25
N ASP A 53 1.01 8.57 -4.22
CA ASP A 53 0.80 8.18 -2.84
C ASP A 53 -0.70 8.09 -2.48
N GLU A 54 -1.49 9.10 -2.84
CA GLU A 54 -2.95 9.12 -2.66
C GLU A 54 -3.60 7.89 -3.30
N LEU A 55 -3.23 7.56 -4.55
CA LEU A 55 -3.77 6.41 -5.27
C LEU A 55 -3.40 5.07 -4.62
N ILE A 56 -2.17 4.94 -4.13
CA ILE A 56 -1.70 3.74 -3.44
C ILE A 56 -2.50 3.53 -2.16
N GLU A 57 -2.66 4.57 -1.35
CA GLU A 57 -3.39 4.48 -0.08
C GLU A 57 -4.88 4.21 -0.30
N GLN A 58 -5.51 4.81 -1.32
CA GLN A 58 -6.89 4.49 -1.71
C GLN A 58 -7.05 3.02 -2.10
N LYS A 59 -6.16 2.50 -2.96
CA LYS A 59 -6.19 1.08 -3.37
C LYS A 59 -5.96 0.14 -2.20
N LYS A 60 -5.05 0.50 -1.29
CA LYS A 60 -4.76 -0.29 -0.09
C LYS A 60 -5.96 -0.31 0.86
N ALA A 61 -6.58 0.84 1.12
CA ALA A 61 -7.78 0.94 1.94
C ALA A 61 -8.93 0.10 1.37
N LEU A 62 -9.15 0.15 0.06
CA LEU A 62 -10.14 -0.70 -0.61
C LEU A 62 -9.81 -2.18 -0.45
N SER A 63 -8.55 -2.58 -0.65
CA SER A 63 -8.12 -3.97 -0.48
C SER A 63 -8.28 -4.44 0.97
N GLU A 64 -7.99 -3.60 1.96
CA GLU A 64 -8.17 -3.91 3.38
C GLU A 64 -9.64 -4.02 3.76
N GLN A 65 -10.54 -3.22 3.17
CA GLN A 65 -11.98 -3.37 3.36
C GLN A 65 -12.47 -4.72 2.82
N VAL A 66 -11.98 -5.13 1.65
CA VAL A 66 -12.36 -6.40 1.01
C VAL A 66 -11.82 -7.62 1.76
N VAL A 67 -10.60 -7.53 2.31
CA VAL A 67 -9.90 -8.66 2.96
C VAL A 67 -10.11 -8.70 4.48
N GLY A 68 -10.34 -7.56 5.13
CA GLY A 68 -10.44 -7.41 6.58
C GLY A 68 -11.79 -7.82 7.17
N SER A 69 -12.81 -7.93 6.33
CA SER A 69 -14.05 -8.64 6.65
C SER A 69 -13.90 -10.05 6.07
N GLY A 70 -13.68 -11.05 6.93
CA GLY A 70 -13.64 -12.45 6.49
C GLY A 70 -14.86 -12.76 5.62
N GLU A 71 -14.74 -13.71 4.69
CA GLU A 71 -15.67 -14.03 3.58
C GLU A 71 -17.19 -14.06 3.91
N THR A 72 -17.57 -14.02 5.19
CA THR A 72 -18.92 -13.84 5.71
C THR A 72 -19.65 -12.61 5.17
N TRP A 73 -19.02 -11.44 5.05
CA TRP A 73 -19.73 -10.25 4.57
C TRP A 73 -20.11 -10.38 3.09
N LEU A 74 -19.26 -11.01 2.27
CA LEU A 74 -19.56 -11.30 0.85
C LEU A 74 -20.82 -12.18 0.69
N THR A 75 -21.07 -13.09 1.64
CA THR A 75 -22.27 -13.94 1.63
C THR A 75 -23.54 -13.25 2.16
N GLU A 76 -23.40 -12.11 2.86
CA GLU A 76 -24.51 -11.34 3.42
C GLU A 76 -24.91 -10.13 2.57
N MET A 77 -24.10 -9.78 1.56
CA MET A 77 -24.40 -8.70 0.63
C MET A 77 -25.53 -9.05 -0.33
N SER A 78 -26.36 -8.07 -0.63
CA SER A 78 -27.35 -8.17 -1.71
C SER A 78 -26.69 -8.12 -3.08
N ASP A 79 -27.34 -8.68 -4.10
CA ASP A 79 -26.88 -8.66 -5.50
C ASP A 79 -26.53 -7.24 -6.00
N GLY A 80 -27.23 -6.21 -5.49
CA GLY A 80 -26.98 -4.82 -5.84
C GLY A 80 -25.69 -4.26 -5.23
N GLU A 81 -25.40 -4.60 -3.99
CA GLU A 81 -24.17 -4.18 -3.30
C GLU A 81 -22.96 -4.91 -3.88
N LEU A 82 -23.12 -6.20 -4.20
CA LEU A 82 -22.07 -7.01 -4.83
C LEU A 82 -21.72 -6.46 -6.23
N ARG A 83 -22.74 -6.02 -6.97
CA ARG A 83 -22.57 -5.38 -8.28
C ARG A 83 -21.81 -4.06 -8.17
N GLN A 84 -22.15 -3.19 -7.23
CA GLN A 84 -21.43 -1.92 -7.02
C GLN A 84 -19.96 -2.11 -6.63
N LEU A 85 -19.64 -3.17 -5.90
CA LEU A 85 -18.26 -3.49 -5.50
C LEU A 85 -17.37 -3.88 -6.69
N ILE A 86 -17.94 -4.55 -7.70
CA ILE A 86 -17.22 -5.06 -8.88
C ILE A 86 -17.37 -4.17 -10.12
N GLU A 87 -18.23 -3.14 -10.06
CA GLU A 87 -18.48 -2.23 -11.16
C GLU A 87 -17.28 -1.31 -11.36
N LEU A 88 -16.69 -1.35 -12.55
CA LEU A 88 -15.60 -0.48 -12.94
C LEU A 88 -16.16 0.95 -13.04
N GLN A 89 -15.82 1.81 -12.08
CA GLN A 89 -16.15 3.23 -12.19
C GLN A 89 -15.18 3.89 -13.18
N GLU A 90 -15.70 4.25 -14.35
CA GLU A 90 -15.01 5.18 -15.24
C GLU A 90 -15.02 6.55 -14.56
N GLN A 91 -13.85 6.96 -14.07
CA GLN A 91 -13.64 8.32 -13.60
C GLN A 91 -13.70 9.26 -14.80
N ASP A 92 -14.83 9.95 -14.93
CA ASP A 92 -15.05 11.04 -15.87
C ASP A 92 -14.11 12.19 -15.48
N TRP A 93 -13.02 12.34 -16.22
CA TRP A 93 -12.17 13.51 -16.14
C TRP A 93 -12.80 14.60 -17.02
N MET A 94 -13.57 15.49 -16.40
CA MET A 94 -13.92 16.80 -16.96
C MET A 94 -13.71 17.85 -15.88
#